data_AF-A0A1B7V993-F1
#
_entry.id   AF-A0A1B7V993-F1
#
_cell.length_a   1.000
_cell.length_b   1.000
_cell.length_c   1.000
_cell.angle_alpha   90.00
_cell.angle_beta   90.00
_cell.angle_gamma   90.00
#
_symmetry.space_group_name_H-M   'P 1'
#
loop_
_entity.id
_entity.type
_entity.pdbx_description
1 polymer ?
#
loop_
_entity_poly.entity_id
_entity_poly.type
_entity_poly.pdbx_seq_one_letter_code
_entity_poly.pdbx_strand_id
1 'polypeptide(L)'
;MIYFLTIGKGYLGRDSWAVIQDFNWREDYIQVKGDLSQYSLRSGSSYGYGSNDTAIVLSSDPNEVLAIALRVSTSNGSIALTTRDFKISA
;
A
#
# COMPACT_ATOMS: atom_id res chain seq x y z
N MET A 1 -11.42 -9.61 -1.35
CA MET A 1 -11.61 -9.05 0.02
C MET A 1 -10.43 -9.48 0.87
N ILE A 2 -9.38 -8.67 0.93
CA ILE A 2 -8.21 -8.96 1.76
C ILE A 2 -8.48 -8.36 3.15
N TYR A 3 -8.87 -9.22 4.08
CA TYR A 3 -8.81 -8.88 5.49
C TYR A 3 -7.36 -8.97 5.94
N PHE A 4 -6.85 -7.92 6.58
CA PHE A 4 -5.71 -8.07 7.50
C PHE A 4 -6.19 -8.79 8.77
N LEU A 5 -6.58 -10.06 8.63
CA LEU A 5 -6.79 -10.96 9.77
C LEU A 5 -5.43 -11.56 10.13
N THR A 6 -4.61 -10.75 10.79
CA THR A 6 -3.85 -11.32 11.90
C THR A 6 -4.75 -11.18 13.12
N ILE A 7 -4.86 -12.26 13.89
CA ILE A 7 -5.46 -12.24 15.21
C ILE A 7 -4.54 -11.36 16.06
N GLY A 8 -4.80 -10.05 16.05
CA GLY A 8 -3.92 -9.03 16.61
C GLY A 8 -3.83 -7.84 15.69
N LYS A 9 -4.10 -6.65 16.22
CA LYS A 9 -3.70 -5.39 15.57
C LYS A 9 -2.18 -5.46 15.39
N GLY A 10 -1.72 -5.90 14.23
CA GLY A 10 -0.30 -5.96 13.89
C GLY A 10 0.20 -4.54 13.69
N TYR A 11 0.71 -3.93 14.76
CA TYR A 11 1.57 -2.77 14.64
C TYR A 11 2.85 -3.29 13.99
N LEU A 12 2.97 -3.06 12.70
CA LEU A 12 4.26 -3.17 12.04
C LEU A 12 5.22 -2.27 12.85
N GLY A 13 6.28 -2.85 13.41
CA GLY A 13 7.29 -2.09 14.12
C GLY A 13 7.88 -1.01 13.19
N ARG A 14 8.67 -0.09 13.74
CA ARG A 14 9.22 1.07 13.02
C ARG A 14 10.00 0.71 11.74
N ASP A 15 10.39 -0.55 11.58
CA ASP A 15 11.11 -1.11 10.43
C ASP A 15 10.40 -2.33 9.80
N SER A 16 9.08 -2.42 9.95
CA SER A 16 8.28 -3.49 9.37
C SER A 16 7.24 -2.91 8.41
N TRP A 17 6.95 -3.63 7.33
CA TRP A 17 5.90 -3.28 6.38
C TRP A 17 5.15 -4.54 5.94
N ALA A 18 3.91 -4.37 5.50
CA ALA A 18 3.17 -5.47 4.88
C ALA A 18 3.66 -5.71 3.44
N VAL A 19 3.60 -6.95 2.97
CA VAL A 19 3.79 -7.27 1.55
C VAL A 19 2.47 -7.79 1.01
N ILE A 20 1.90 -7.06 0.05
CA ILE A 20 0.68 -7.44 -0.65
C ILE A 20 1.11 -8.17 -1.91
N GLN A 21 0.92 -9.49 -1.89
CA GLN A 21 1.09 -10.35 -3.05
C GLN A 21 -0.21 -10.29 -3.86
N ASP A 22 -0.16 -10.64 -5.15
CA ASP A 22 -1.30 -10.86 -6.06
C ASP A 22 -2.42 -9.81 -6.20
N PHE A 23 -2.23 -8.59 -5.68
CA PHE A 23 -3.23 -7.51 -5.78
C PHE A 23 -3.67 -7.24 -7.23
N ASN A 24 -4.96 -7.41 -7.49
CA ASN A 24 -5.58 -7.08 -8.77
C ASN A 24 -6.43 -5.81 -8.63
N TRP A 25 -5.90 -4.67 -9.07
CA TRP A 25 -6.59 -3.36 -9.00
C TRP A 25 -7.97 -3.29 -9.66
N ARG A 26 -8.32 -4.27 -10.51
CA ARG A 26 -9.64 -4.34 -11.13
C ARG A 26 -10.69 -4.99 -10.24
N GLU A 27 -10.28 -5.76 -9.24
CA GLU A 27 -11.13 -6.63 -8.43
C GLU A 27 -10.96 -6.41 -6.93
N ASP A 28 -9.77 -5.98 -6.51
CA ASP A 28 -9.38 -5.76 -5.13
C ASP A 28 -9.27 -4.29 -4.77
N TYR A 29 -9.33 -4.04 -3.47
CA TYR A 29 -9.08 -2.74 -2.87
C TYR A 29 -8.29 -2.89 -1.58
N ILE A 30 -7.52 -1.87 -1.24
CA ILE A 30 -6.74 -1.76 0.00
C ILE A 30 -7.53 -0.89 0.97
N GLN A 31 -7.85 -1.42 2.15
CA GLN A 31 -8.51 -0.64 3.19
C GLN A 31 -7.47 0.07 4.06
N VAL A 32 -7.61 1.38 4.22
CA VAL A 32 -6.75 2.25 5.04
C VAL A 32 -7.56 3.01 6.08
N LYS A 33 -6.91 3.48 7.14
CA LYS A 33 -7.56 4.29 8.21
C LYS A 33 -7.30 5.77 7.99
N GLY A 34 -8.27 6.63 8.31
CA GLY A 34 -8.10 8.07 8.10
C GLY A 34 -8.21 8.48 6.63
N ASP A 35 -7.57 9.58 6.25
CA ASP A 35 -7.76 10.19 4.93
C ASP A 35 -6.74 9.71 3.89
N LEU A 36 -7.17 9.57 2.63
CA LEU A 36 -6.26 9.20 1.53
C LEU A 36 -5.09 10.18 1.36
N SER A 37 -5.26 11.46 1.71
CA SER A 37 -4.19 12.47 1.62
C SER A 37 -3.01 12.19 2.55
N GLN A 38 -3.19 11.36 3.57
CA GLN A 38 -2.14 10.96 4.51
C GLN A 38 -1.17 9.95 3.89
N TYR A 39 -1.52 9.38 2.73
CA TYR A 39 -0.75 8.34 2.05
C TYR A 39 -0.19 8.84 0.73
N SER A 40 0.91 8.23 0.30
CA SER A 40 1.45 8.42 -1.04
C SER A 40 1.93 7.10 -1.61
N LEU A 41 1.94 7.02 -2.95
CA LEU A 41 2.45 5.87 -3.68
C LEU A 41 3.83 6.21 -4.25
N ARG A 42 4.78 5.30 -4.07
CA ARG A 42 6.17 5.45 -4.52
C ARG A 42 6.62 4.18 -5.24
N SER A 43 7.62 4.28 -6.10
CA SER A 43 8.18 3.08 -6.74
C SER A 43 8.84 2.18 -5.68
N GLY A 44 8.58 0.87 -5.74
CA GLY A 44 9.18 -0.12 -4.87
C GLY A 44 10.70 -0.18 -4.97
N SER A 45 11.28 0.22 -6.11
CA SER A 45 12.74 0.28 -6.30
C SER A 45 13.45 1.21 -5.33
N SER A 46 12.75 2.23 -4.80
CA SER A 46 13.29 3.11 -3.76
C SER A 46 13.45 2.43 -2.40
N TYR A 47 12.88 1.23 -2.24
CA TYR A 47 12.82 0.47 -0.99
C TYR A 47 13.33 -0.96 -1.14
N GLY A 48 14.15 -1.24 -2.16
CA GLY A 48 14.76 -2.56 -2.39
C GLY A 48 13.86 -3.58 -3.10
N TYR A 49 12.74 -3.15 -3.67
CA TYR A 49 11.82 -3.98 -4.46
C TYR A 49 11.96 -3.74 -5.98
N GLY A 50 11.15 -4.40 -6.79
CA GLY A 50 11.14 -4.22 -8.24
C GLY A 50 10.61 -2.85 -8.66
N SER A 51 11.00 -2.40 -9.85
CA SER A 51 10.49 -1.15 -10.45
C SER A 51 9.00 -1.20 -10.78
N ASN A 52 8.44 -2.41 -10.90
CA ASN A 52 7.02 -2.67 -11.13
C ASN A 52 6.24 -2.85 -9.82
N ASP A 53 6.89 -2.72 -8.67
CA ASP A 53 6.24 -2.78 -7.36
C ASP A 53 5.94 -1.35 -6.89
N THR A 54 4.95 -1.22 -6.00
CA THR A 54 4.54 0.07 -5.44
C THR A 54 4.61 0.03 -3.93
N ALA A 55 5.32 0.98 -3.35
CA ALA A 55 5.29 1.26 -1.92
C ALA A 55 4.14 2.20 -1.59
N ILE A 56 3.40 1.86 -0.54
CA ILE A 56 2.41 2.70 0.12
C ILE A 56 3.08 3.23 1.37
N VAL A 57 3.27 4.55 1.42
CA VAL A 57 4.02 5.23 2.49
C VAL A 57 3.20 6.38 3.06
N LEU A 58 3.59 6.91 4.21
CA LEU A 58 3.01 8.16 4.70
C LEU A 58 3.46 9.36 3.86
N SER A 59 2.54 10.26 3.57
CA SER A 59 2.83 11.52 2.86
C SER A 59 3.75 12.44 3.69
N SER A 60 3.61 12.42 5.01
CA SER A 60 4.41 13.24 5.94
C SER A 60 5.83 12.71 6.15
N ASP A 61 6.04 11.41 6.00
CA ASP A 61 7.35 10.76 6.10
C ASP A 61 7.43 9.57 5.14
N PRO A 62 8.00 9.77 3.94
CA PRO A 62 8.15 8.68 2.96
C PRO A 62 9.06 7.53 3.41
N ASN A 63 9.83 7.67 4.49
CA ASN A 63 10.60 6.56 5.05
C ASN A 63 9.71 5.60 5.85
N GLU A 64 8.51 6.04 6.24
CA GLU A 64 7.52 5.18 6.90
C GLU A 64 6.73 4.39 5.84
N VAL A 65 7.27 3.23 5.49
CA VAL A 65 6.65 2.29 4.57
C VAL A 65 5.60 1.48 5.30
N LEU A 66 4.36 1.51 4.81
CA LEU A 66 3.24 0.78 5.40
C LEU A 66 3.04 -0.56 4.71
N ALA A 67 3.15 -0.57 3.39
CA ALA A 67 3.01 -1.76 2.57
C ALA A 67 3.76 -1.67 1.25
N ILE A 68 4.13 -2.82 0.70
CA ILE A 68 4.63 -2.98 -0.67
C ILE A 68 3.67 -3.88 -1.43
N ALA A 69 3.09 -3.37 -2.53
CA ALA A 69 2.30 -4.14 -3.47
C ALA A 69 3.18 -4.63 -4.62
N LEU A 70 3.28 -5.96 -4.78
CA LEU A 70 4.12 -6.58 -5.79
C LEU A 70 3.44 -6.60 -7.16
N ARG A 71 4.21 -6.31 -8.22
CA ARG A 71 3.79 -6.30 -9.64
C ARG A 71 2.65 -5.33 -9.95
N VAL A 72 2.53 -4.31 -9.12
CA VAL A 72 1.56 -3.25 -9.22
C VAL A 72 2.34 -1.94 -9.24
N SER A 73 2.26 -1.20 -10.33
CA SER A 73 2.97 0.06 -10.55
C SER A 73 2.02 1.24 -10.72
N THR A 74 2.45 2.39 -10.19
CA THR A 74 1.81 3.68 -10.46
C THR A 74 2.15 4.24 -11.84
N SER A 75 3.35 3.94 -12.37
CA SER A 75 3.83 4.49 -13.64
C SER A 75 3.10 3.92 -14.87
N ASN A 76 2.55 2.71 -14.75
CA ASN A 76 1.76 2.06 -15.80
C ASN A 76 0.24 2.15 -15.54
N GLY A 77 -0.19 2.87 -14.49
CA GLY A 77 -1.60 3.06 -14.15
C GLY A 77 -2.31 1.86 -13.53
N SER A 78 -1.58 0.82 -13.14
CA SER A 78 -2.16 -0.36 -12.47
C SER A 78 -2.56 -0.11 -11.02
N ILE A 79 -2.16 1.00 -10.39
CA ILE A 79 -2.73 1.43 -9.12
C ILE A 79 -2.70 2.95 -9.03
N ALA A 80 -3.72 3.51 -8.43
CA ALA A 80 -3.81 4.93 -8.13
C ALA A 80 -4.40 5.13 -6.73
N LEU A 81 -3.93 6.15 -6.02
CA LEU A 81 -4.42 6.49 -4.69
C LEU A 81 -5.79 7.17 -4.81
N THR A 82 -6.82 6.36 -5.09
CA THR A 82 -8.19 6.78 -5.38
C THR A 82 -9.16 5.86 -4.64
N THR A 83 -10.42 6.27 -4.55
CA THR A 83 -11.48 5.47 -3.92
C THR A 83 -11.82 4.16 -4.67
N ARG A 84 -11.28 3.96 -5.88
CA ARG A 84 -11.35 2.71 -6.63
C ARG A 84 -10.47 1.64 -5.99
N ASP A 85 -9.20 1.97 -5.79
CA ASP A 85 -8.18 1.02 -5.33
C ASP A 85 -8.01 1.05 -3.81
N PHE A 86 -8.45 2.14 -3.15
CA PHE A 86 -8.33 2.33 -1.71
C PHE A 86 -9.67 2.67 -1.07
N LYS A 87 -9.99 2.05 0.06
CA LYS A 87 -11.18 2.38 0.87
C LYS A 87 -10.77 2.93 2.22
N ILE A 88 -11.37 4.06 2.60
CA ILE A 88 -11.21 4.65 3.91
C ILE A 88 -12.12 3.91 4.90
N SER A 89 -11.57 3.53 6.05
CA SER A 89 -12.36 3.11 7.22
C SER A 89 -12.42 4.22 8.26
N ALA A 90 -13.62 4.43 8.81
CA ALA A 90 -13.84 5.24 10.00
C ALA A 90 -13.18 4.62 11.24
#